data_AF-A0AAV2SD74-F1
#
_entry.id   AF-A0AAV2SD74-F1
#
_cell.length_a   1.000
_cell.length_b   1.000
_cell.length_c   1.000
_cell.angle_alpha   90.00
_cell.angle_beta   90.00
_cell.angle_gamma   90.00
#
_symmetry.space_group_name_H-M   'P 1'
#
loop_
_entity.id
_entity.type
_entity.pdbx_description
1 polymer ?
#
loop_
_entity_poly.entity_id
_entity_poly.type
_entity_poly.pdbx_seq_one_letter_code
_entity_poly.pdbx_strand_id
1 'polypeptide(L)'
;MGGLERWLTAHNDPLASLYTFSSCMALADLHGDGESKLIIADLGTGAYNMKLKVYKGTSLMSENTLIDLPTGVITFHMDTTEPRVPAVAVASGSYIYIYKNLRPYFKFTLPTLEVNPMEFDAWNQARDELLDVSMLYEILDSLRQEVGECGLTTRSQRFLMCTDQSSQQTFLDQHKGFLLKRQTVVTCFSTMKKSHSEDDAISCLVLGTESANIFILDPEAFTILNSNKSLQISILCTICDLNEIGDEYHYIIKC
;
A
#
# COMPACT_ATOMS: atom_id res chain seq x y z
N MET A 1 38.33 23.95 19.72
CA MET A 1 37.12 24.32 18.96
C MET A 1 36.12 23.18 19.12
N GLY A 2 35.40 23.12 20.24
CA GLY A 2 34.40 22.09 20.51
C GLY A 2 33.02 22.70 20.29
N GLY A 3 32.34 22.33 19.19
CA GLY A 3 30.95 22.69 19.01
C GLY A 3 30.11 21.97 20.06
N LEU A 4 29.33 22.69 20.86
CA LEU A 4 28.37 22.09 21.76
C LEU A 4 27.35 21.30 20.94
N GLU A 5 27.38 19.97 21.06
CA GLU A 5 26.31 19.11 20.60
C GLU A 5 25.04 19.46 21.37
N ARG A 6 23.97 19.84 20.66
CA ARG A 6 22.67 20.22 21.24
C ARG A 6 21.76 19.01 21.50
N TRP A 7 22.22 17.81 21.15
CA TRP A 7 21.45 16.58 21.24
C TRP A 7 21.81 15.81 22.51
N LEU A 8 20.79 15.28 23.18
CA LEU A 8 20.97 14.35 24.29
C LEU A 8 20.73 12.93 23.77
N THR A 9 21.70 12.04 23.95
CA THR A 9 21.55 10.62 23.59
C THR A 9 20.66 9.94 24.63
N ALA A 10 19.39 9.72 24.29
CA ALA A 10 18.43 9.07 25.19
C ALA A 10 18.61 7.55 25.25
N HIS A 11 18.78 6.90 24.11
CA HIS A 11 18.93 5.45 23.99
C HIS A 11 19.61 5.08 22.67
N ASN A 12 20.38 4.00 22.66
CA ASN A 12 21.00 3.43 21.46
C ASN A 12 21.04 1.91 21.60
N ASP A 13 20.33 1.20 20.73
CA ASP A 13 20.33 -0.25 20.64
C ASP A 13 20.72 -0.70 19.22
N PRO A 14 22.01 -1.00 18.97
CA PRO A 14 22.46 -1.47 17.68
C PRO A 14 22.04 -2.92 17.36
N LEU A 15 21.42 -3.64 18.30
CA LEU A 15 21.00 -5.05 18.15
C LEU A 15 19.51 -5.20 17.86
N ALA A 16 18.76 -4.11 17.76
CA ALA A 16 17.31 -4.13 17.54
C ALA A 16 16.89 -4.72 16.16
N SER A 17 17.81 -4.76 15.19
CA SER A 17 17.60 -5.34 13.84
C SER A 17 16.28 -4.92 13.18
N LEU A 18 16.02 -3.61 13.15
CA LEU A 18 14.84 -3.02 12.51
C LEU A 18 15.16 -2.61 11.07
N TYR A 19 14.42 -3.17 10.10
CA TYR A 19 14.55 -2.82 8.69
C TYR A 19 13.27 -2.08 8.27
N THR A 20 13.32 -0.76 8.21
CA THR A 20 12.15 0.08 7.91
C THR A 20 12.50 1.32 7.12
N PHE A 21 11.49 1.92 6.47
CA PHE A 21 11.53 3.27 5.93
C PHE A 21 10.75 4.23 6.82
N SER A 22 10.95 5.54 6.63
CA SER A 22 10.18 6.58 7.34
C SER A 22 8.68 6.49 7.07
N SER A 23 8.26 6.10 5.87
CA SER A 23 6.85 5.87 5.51
C SER A 23 6.21 4.72 6.28
N CYS A 24 7.02 3.80 6.83
CA CYS A 24 6.57 2.63 7.58
C CYS A 24 6.70 2.82 9.10
N MET A 25 6.83 4.08 9.55
CA MET A 25 6.90 4.45 10.96
C MET A 25 5.81 5.45 11.31
N ALA A 26 5.18 5.27 12.46
CA ALA A 26 4.21 6.22 13.01
C ALA A 26 4.37 6.34 14.52
N LEU A 27 3.91 7.46 15.08
CA LEU A 27 3.92 7.70 16.53
C LEU A 27 2.51 8.13 16.94
N ALA A 28 1.89 7.38 17.85
CA ALA A 28 0.55 7.71 18.34
C ALA A 28 0.28 7.11 19.72
N ASP A 29 -0.59 7.76 20.49
CA ASP A 29 -1.13 7.19 21.71
C ASP A 29 -2.27 6.20 21.38
N LEU A 30 -1.92 4.93 21.19
CA LEU A 30 -2.87 3.88 20.84
C LEU A 30 -3.83 3.48 21.98
N HIS A 31 -3.66 4.01 23.19
CA HIS A 31 -4.45 3.60 24.37
C HIS A 31 -5.16 4.77 25.05
N GLY A 32 -4.89 6.02 24.67
CA GLY A 32 -5.45 7.21 25.30
C GLY A 32 -4.90 7.43 26.72
N ASP A 33 -3.73 6.89 27.02
CA ASP A 33 -3.07 6.99 28.33
C ASP A 33 -2.08 8.17 28.44
N GLY A 34 -1.99 9.00 27.40
CA GLY A 34 -1.04 10.10 27.26
C GLY A 34 0.36 9.65 26.86
N GLU A 35 0.56 8.35 26.57
CA GLU A 35 1.87 7.79 26.24
C GLU A 35 1.91 7.34 24.77
N SER A 36 2.59 8.12 23.94
CA SER A 36 2.80 7.78 22.54
C SER A 36 3.64 6.52 22.38
N LYS A 37 3.20 5.64 21.49
CA LYS A 37 3.83 4.36 21.15
C LYS A 37 4.41 4.48 19.75
N LEU A 38 5.62 3.96 19.57
CA LEU A 38 6.29 3.94 18.26
C LEU A 38 5.85 2.69 17.50
N ILE A 39 5.19 2.89 16.37
CA ILE A 39 4.72 1.84 15.47
C ILE A 39 5.67 1.73 14.30
N ILE A 40 6.11 0.51 13.99
CA ILE A 40 7.06 0.22 12.90
C ILE A 40 6.55 -0.99 12.13
N ALA A 41 6.33 -0.83 10.82
CA ALA A 41 6.22 -1.98 9.93
C ALA A 41 7.61 -2.38 9.45
N ASP A 42 8.15 -3.42 10.08
CA ASP A 42 9.43 -4.04 9.77
C ASP A 42 9.30 -4.86 8.49
N LEU A 43 10.18 -4.58 7.52
CA LEU A 43 10.26 -5.27 6.23
C LEU A 43 10.89 -6.66 6.37
N GLY A 44 11.50 -6.99 7.52
CA GLY A 44 12.16 -8.27 7.72
C GLY A 44 13.25 -8.51 6.67
N THR A 45 13.15 -9.60 5.92
CA THR A 45 14.10 -9.90 4.82
C THR A 45 13.64 -9.37 3.46
N GLY A 46 12.50 -8.69 3.40
CA GLY A 46 11.83 -8.28 2.16
C GLY A 46 11.02 -9.38 1.47
N ALA A 47 11.25 -10.66 1.81
CA ALA A 47 10.51 -11.80 1.27
C ALA A 47 9.72 -12.56 2.34
N TYR A 48 10.17 -12.51 3.60
CA TYR A 48 9.52 -13.18 4.72
C TYR A 48 9.77 -12.44 6.03
N ASN A 49 8.99 -12.79 7.06
CA ASN A 49 9.12 -12.29 8.43
C ASN A 49 8.83 -10.78 8.58
N MET A 50 7.96 -10.23 7.72
CA MET A 50 7.45 -8.86 7.85
C MET A 50 6.54 -8.77 9.08
N LYS A 51 6.73 -7.71 9.88
CA LYS A 51 6.10 -7.59 11.20
C LYS A 51 5.72 -6.15 11.52
N LEU A 52 4.53 -5.93 12.05
CA LEU A 52 4.12 -4.68 12.69
C LEU A 52 4.54 -4.74 14.16
N LYS A 53 5.62 -4.02 14.49
CA LYS A 53 6.18 -3.91 15.84
C LYS A 53 5.70 -2.62 16.49
N VAL A 54 5.34 -2.69 17.76
CA VAL A 54 4.97 -1.50 18.55
C VAL A 54 5.83 -1.44 19.80
N TYR A 55 6.48 -0.31 19.99
CA TYR A 55 7.36 -0.03 21.12
C TYR A 55 6.70 0.92 22.10
N LYS A 56 6.90 0.65 23.39
CA LYS A 56 6.54 1.50 24.52
C LYS A 56 7.83 1.85 25.26
N GLY A 57 8.22 3.13 25.21
CA GLY A 57 9.55 3.55 25.63
C GLY A 57 10.63 2.82 24.81
N THR A 58 11.56 2.14 25.47
CA THR A 58 12.65 1.37 24.84
C THR A 58 12.34 -0.11 24.69
N SER A 59 11.14 -0.56 25.06
CA SER A 59 10.76 -1.99 25.07
C SER A 59 9.73 -2.30 23.97
N LEU A 60 9.87 -3.48 23.35
CA LEU A 60 8.88 -4.00 22.42
C LEU A 60 7.62 -4.41 23.19
N MET A 61 6.49 -3.79 22.86
CA MET A 61 5.19 -4.01 23.49
C MET A 61 4.37 -5.07 22.76
N SER A 62 4.32 -5.01 21.43
CA SER A 62 3.56 -5.97 20.62
C SER A 62 4.20 -6.21 19.27
N GLU A 63 3.85 -7.35 18.68
CA GLU A 63 4.27 -7.74 17.35
C GLU A 63 3.14 -8.49 16.64
N ASN A 64 2.83 -8.08 15.40
CA ASN A 64 1.85 -8.75 14.55
C ASN A 64 2.49 -9.10 13.22
N THR A 65 2.31 -10.32 12.72
CA THR A 65 2.82 -10.71 11.41
C THR A 65 2.08 -9.97 10.30
N LEU A 66 2.84 -9.37 9.38
CA LEU A 66 2.31 -8.78 8.14
C LEU A 66 2.33 -9.84 7.04
N ILE A 67 1.33 -9.78 6.16
CA ILE A 67 1.15 -10.76 5.09
C ILE A 67 2.14 -10.53 3.96
N ASP A 68 2.41 -9.26 3.64
CA ASP A 68 3.20 -8.85 2.49
C ASP A 68 4.02 -7.60 2.85
N LEU A 69 4.89 -7.15 1.93
CA LEU A 69 5.80 -6.03 2.15
C LEU A 69 5.00 -4.74 2.41
N PRO A 70 5.24 -4.05 3.53
CA PRO A 70 4.54 -2.80 3.83
C PRO A 70 5.08 -1.65 2.96
N THR A 71 4.19 -0.90 2.34
CA THR A 71 4.51 0.36 1.64
C THR A 71 4.50 1.54 2.62
N GLY A 72 3.59 1.51 3.59
CA GLY A 72 3.48 2.56 4.59
C GLY A 72 2.59 2.22 5.77
N VAL A 73 2.78 2.97 6.85
CA VAL A 73 2.03 2.88 8.10
C VAL A 73 1.59 4.27 8.51
N ILE A 74 0.32 4.40 8.85
CA ILE A 74 -0.24 5.64 9.39
C ILE A 74 -1.14 5.33 10.58
N THR A 75 -1.35 6.35 11.40
CA THR A 75 -2.31 6.35 12.50
C THR A 75 -3.38 7.37 12.22
N PHE A 76 -4.64 7.03 12.48
CA PHE A 76 -5.77 7.90 12.16
C PHE A 76 -6.94 7.66 13.12
N HIS A 77 -7.75 8.70 13.33
CA HIS A 77 -8.98 8.60 14.12
C HIS A 77 -10.14 8.26 13.18
N MET A 78 -10.83 7.16 13.50
CA MET A 78 -11.95 6.64 12.70
C MET A 78 -13.25 7.39 12.99
N ASP A 79 -13.47 7.72 14.26
CA ASP A 79 -14.70 8.27 14.79
C ASP A 79 -14.39 9.22 15.97
N THR A 80 -15.43 9.79 16.58
CA THR A 80 -15.34 10.63 17.79
C THR A 80 -15.72 9.88 19.06
N THR A 81 -15.73 8.54 19.07
CA THR A 81 -16.11 7.77 20.26
C THR A 81 -15.05 7.88 21.35
N GLU A 82 -15.51 8.11 22.58
CA GLU A 82 -14.63 8.22 23.75
C GLU A 82 -14.33 6.82 24.35
N PRO A 83 -13.07 6.51 24.69
CA PRO A 83 -11.88 7.33 24.51
C PRO A 83 -11.43 7.40 23.05
N ARG A 84 -11.07 8.60 22.59
CA ARG A 84 -10.55 8.83 21.23
C ARG A 84 -9.17 8.22 21.07
N VAL A 85 -9.13 6.97 20.60
CA VAL A 85 -7.89 6.25 20.32
C VAL A 85 -7.74 6.03 18.81
N PRO A 86 -6.56 6.33 18.24
CA PRO A 86 -6.33 6.13 16.82
C PRO A 86 -6.20 4.65 16.48
N ALA A 87 -6.64 4.29 15.28
CA ALA A 87 -6.33 3.02 14.66
C ALA A 87 -5.01 3.10 13.89
N VAL A 88 -4.39 1.95 13.67
CA VAL A 88 -3.21 1.82 12.80
C VAL A 88 -3.66 1.25 11.46
N ALA A 89 -3.30 1.90 10.36
CA ALA A 89 -3.45 1.33 9.02
C ALA A 89 -2.09 1.02 8.42
N VAL A 90 -1.99 -0.16 7.79
CA VAL A 90 -0.80 -0.64 7.09
C VAL A 90 -1.16 -0.90 5.63
N ALA A 91 -0.54 -0.16 4.72
CA ALA A 91 -0.66 -0.40 3.28
C ALA A 91 0.34 -1.46 2.83
N SER A 92 -0.12 -2.47 2.10
CA SER A 92 0.73 -3.53 1.57
C SER A 92 0.11 -4.17 0.33
N GLY A 93 0.83 -4.14 -0.79
CA GLY A 93 0.31 -4.59 -2.08
C GLY A 93 -0.96 -3.83 -2.48
N SER A 94 -2.01 -4.57 -2.85
CA SER A 94 -3.33 -4.02 -3.17
C SER A 94 -4.27 -3.87 -1.97
N TYR A 95 -3.75 -3.96 -0.74
CA TYR A 95 -4.54 -4.08 0.47
C TYR A 95 -4.16 -3.04 1.52
N ILE A 96 -5.15 -2.60 2.29
CA ILE A 96 -4.95 -1.82 3.51
C ILE A 96 -5.47 -2.65 4.69
N TYR A 97 -4.58 -2.92 5.64
CA TYR A 97 -4.88 -3.66 6.86
C TYR A 97 -5.06 -2.68 8.01
N ILE A 98 -6.21 -2.72 8.65
CA ILE A 98 -6.57 -1.81 9.74
C ILE A 98 -6.53 -2.58 11.05
N TYR A 99 -5.84 -2.01 12.03
CA TYR A 99 -5.68 -2.57 13.35
C TYR A 99 -6.29 -1.61 14.38
N LYS A 100 -7.24 -2.12 15.17
CA LYS A 100 -7.83 -1.41 16.32
C LYS A 100 -7.32 -2.09 17.59
N ASN A 101 -6.77 -1.31 18.52
CA ASN A 101 -6.15 -1.85 19.74
C ASN A 101 -5.13 -2.97 19.46
N LEU A 102 -4.29 -2.78 18.43
CA LEU A 102 -3.25 -3.73 18.00
C LEU A 102 -3.77 -5.10 17.50
N ARG A 103 -5.06 -5.21 17.21
CA ARG A 103 -5.69 -6.42 16.65
C ARG A 103 -6.19 -6.15 15.24
N PRO A 104 -6.04 -7.10 14.29
CA PRO A 104 -6.65 -6.99 12.98
C PRO A 104 -8.15 -6.72 13.08
N TYR A 105 -8.61 -5.65 12.44
CA TYR A 105 -9.98 -5.18 12.50
C TYR A 105 -10.66 -5.26 11.14
N PHE A 106 -9.99 -4.75 10.10
CA PHE A 106 -10.55 -4.71 8.75
C PHE A 106 -9.46 -4.87 7.68
N LYS A 107 -9.86 -5.38 6.52
CA LYS A 107 -9.02 -5.49 5.32
C LYS A 107 -9.75 -4.83 4.15
N PHE A 108 -9.26 -3.66 3.73
CA PHE A 108 -9.70 -3.04 2.49
C PHE A 108 -8.92 -3.62 1.31
N THR A 109 -9.60 -3.83 0.19
CA THR A 109 -8.99 -4.29 -1.07
C THR A 109 -9.25 -3.23 -2.13
N LEU A 110 -8.19 -2.79 -2.81
CA LEU A 110 -8.32 -1.84 -3.91
C LEU A 110 -9.23 -2.40 -5.03
N PRO A 111 -10.03 -1.55 -5.70
CA PRO A 111 -10.79 -1.96 -6.87
C PRO A 111 -9.89 -2.57 -7.95
N THR A 112 -10.38 -3.61 -8.63
CA THR A 112 -9.72 -4.15 -9.80
C THR A 112 -9.82 -3.18 -10.97
N LEU A 113 -8.78 -3.13 -11.79
CA LEU A 113 -8.76 -2.36 -13.03
C LEU A 113 -9.32 -3.19 -14.18
N GLU A 114 -9.73 -2.49 -15.25
CA GLU A 114 -10.10 -3.14 -16.49
C GLU A 114 -8.89 -3.82 -17.14
N VAL A 115 -9.10 -5.06 -17.55
CA VAL A 115 -8.15 -5.87 -18.31
C VAL A 115 -8.22 -5.44 -19.78
N ASN A 116 -7.08 -5.38 -20.46
CA ASN A 116 -7.06 -5.04 -21.88
C ASN A 116 -7.83 -6.11 -22.69
N PRO A 117 -8.75 -5.72 -23.60
CA PRO A 117 -9.53 -6.68 -24.38
C PRO A 117 -8.66 -7.67 -25.19
N MET A 118 -7.56 -7.19 -25.79
CA MET A 118 -6.65 -8.05 -26.56
C MET A 118 -5.92 -9.05 -25.66
N GLU A 119 -5.53 -8.64 -24.46
CA GLU A 119 -4.95 -9.54 -23.44
C GLU A 119 -5.96 -10.61 -23.04
N PHE A 120 -7.20 -10.20 -22.76
CA PHE A 120 -8.29 -11.09 -22.37
C PHE A 120 -8.59 -12.13 -23.45
N ASP A 121 -8.71 -11.70 -24.70
CA ASP A 121 -8.97 -12.59 -25.83
C ASP A 121 -7.82 -13.56 -26.08
N ALA A 122 -6.56 -13.11 -25.99
CA ALA A 122 -5.39 -13.97 -26.14
C ALA A 122 -5.36 -15.09 -25.08
N TRP A 123 -5.63 -14.75 -23.81
CA TRP A 123 -5.70 -15.77 -22.75
C TRP A 123 -6.88 -16.73 -22.91
N ASN A 124 -8.03 -16.26 -23.40
CA ASN A 124 -9.17 -17.14 -23.68
C ASN A 124 -8.88 -18.10 -24.83
N GLN A 125 -8.30 -17.60 -25.93
CA GLN A 125 -7.92 -18.45 -27.06
C GLN A 125 -6.83 -19.47 -26.68
N ALA A 126 -5.86 -19.09 -25.85
CA ALA A 126 -4.87 -20.02 -25.33
C ALA A 126 -5.46 -21.06 -24.35
N ARG A 127 -6.48 -20.66 -23.56
CA ARG A 127 -7.25 -21.60 -22.72
C ARG A 127 -8.00 -22.63 -23.57
N ASP A 128 -8.61 -22.16 -24.66
CA ASP A 128 -9.42 -22.97 -25.57
C ASP A 128 -8.57 -23.71 -26.61
N GLU A 129 -7.24 -23.74 -26.42
CA GLU A 129 -6.25 -24.45 -27.25
C GLU A 129 -6.21 -24.00 -28.72
N LEU A 130 -6.67 -22.77 -29.00
CA LEU A 130 -6.66 -22.14 -30.32
C LEU A 130 -5.34 -21.40 -30.61
N LEU A 131 -4.60 -21.03 -29.57
CA LEU A 131 -3.28 -20.41 -29.65
C LEU A 131 -2.25 -21.29 -28.96
N ASP A 132 -1.11 -21.48 -29.61
CA ASP A 132 0.05 -22.08 -28.96
C ASP A 132 0.78 -21.07 -28.06
N VAL A 133 1.69 -21.59 -27.23
CA VAL A 133 2.45 -20.79 -26.25
C VAL A 133 3.32 -19.71 -26.90
N SER A 134 3.83 -19.95 -28.11
CA SER A 134 4.69 -19.01 -28.82
C SER A 134 3.89 -17.84 -29.37
N MET A 135 2.73 -18.12 -29.98
CA MET A 135 1.80 -17.10 -30.46
C MET A 135 1.25 -16.26 -29.31
N LEU A 136 0.91 -16.89 -28.18
CA LEU A 136 0.48 -16.15 -26.98
C LEU A 136 1.59 -15.20 -26.50
N TYR A 137 2.84 -15.65 -26.47
CA TYR A 137 3.98 -14.80 -26.09
C TYR A 137 4.13 -13.61 -27.04
N GLU A 138 4.11 -13.84 -28.36
CA GLU A 138 4.24 -12.77 -29.35
C GLU A 138 3.12 -11.72 -29.23
N ILE A 139 1.86 -12.15 -29.03
CA ILE A 139 0.72 -11.25 -28.84
C ILE A 139 0.90 -10.42 -27.56
N LEU A 140 1.24 -11.07 -26.45
CA LEU A 140 1.39 -10.39 -25.16
C LEU A 140 2.61 -9.46 -25.15
N ASP A 141 3.71 -9.82 -25.81
CA ASP A 141 4.89 -8.98 -25.93
C ASP A 141 4.64 -7.77 -26.84
N SER A 142 3.92 -7.96 -27.94
CA SER A 142 3.49 -6.85 -28.80
C SER A 142 2.58 -5.89 -28.02
N LEU A 143 1.62 -6.45 -27.27
CA LEU A 143 0.73 -5.66 -26.44
C LEU A 143 1.49 -4.91 -25.34
N ARG A 144 2.50 -5.53 -24.72
CA ARG A 144 3.39 -4.89 -23.74
C ARG A 144 4.07 -3.65 -24.34
N GLN A 145 4.52 -3.71 -25.60
CA GLN A 145 5.15 -2.58 -26.26
C GLN A 145 4.17 -1.42 -26.52
N GLU A 146 2.89 -1.72 -26.74
CA GLU A 146 1.85 -0.72 -26.98
C GLU A 146 1.36 -0.04 -25.69
N VAL A 147 1.03 -0.83 -24.66
CA VAL A 147 0.39 -0.31 -23.42
C VAL A 147 1.35 -0.18 -22.23
N GLY A 148 2.59 -0.65 -22.37
CA GLY A 148 3.58 -0.73 -21.29
C GLY A 148 3.36 -1.89 -20.33
N GLU A 149 4.37 -2.18 -19.49
CA GLU A 149 4.33 -3.27 -18.51
C GLU A 149 3.14 -3.14 -17.55
N CYS A 150 2.92 -1.93 -17.00
CA CYS A 150 1.80 -1.65 -16.08
C CYS A 150 0.42 -1.72 -16.74
N GLY A 151 0.37 -1.77 -18.08
CA GLY A 151 -0.84 -1.96 -18.90
C GLY A 151 -1.41 -3.37 -18.83
N LEU A 152 -0.56 -4.36 -18.54
CA LEU A 152 -0.89 -5.78 -18.50
C LEU A 152 -1.27 -6.27 -17.10
N THR A 153 -1.88 -7.44 -17.01
CA THR A 153 -2.04 -8.13 -15.73
C THR A 153 -0.73 -8.77 -15.26
N THR A 154 -0.59 -8.93 -13.94
CA THR A 154 0.55 -9.63 -13.33
C THR A 154 0.75 -11.04 -13.89
N ARG A 155 -0.33 -11.70 -14.36
CA ARG A 155 -0.23 -13.01 -15.01
C ARG A 155 0.57 -12.91 -16.30
N SER A 156 0.22 -11.96 -17.18
CA SER A 156 0.92 -11.75 -18.45
C SER A 156 2.35 -11.30 -18.22
N GLN A 157 2.59 -10.38 -17.28
CA GLN A 157 3.94 -9.95 -16.89
C GLN A 157 4.80 -11.15 -16.47
N ARG A 158 4.30 -12.01 -15.57
CA ARG A 158 5.03 -13.21 -15.11
C ARG A 158 5.22 -14.25 -16.21
N PHE A 159 4.26 -14.40 -17.10
CA PHE A 159 4.39 -15.27 -18.27
C PHE A 159 5.52 -14.79 -19.20
N LEU A 160 5.57 -13.49 -19.49
CA LEU A 160 6.63 -12.87 -20.31
C LEU A 160 8.02 -12.93 -19.64
N MET A 161 8.08 -13.02 -18.31
CA MET A 161 9.34 -13.20 -17.56
C MET A 161 9.88 -14.64 -17.59
N CYS A 162 9.12 -15.61 -18.10
CA CYS A 162 9.59 -16.99 -18.21
C CYS A 162 10.69 -17.10 -19.26
N THR A 163 11.82 -17.69 -18.88
CA THR A 163 13.07 -17.70 -19.68
C THR A 163 13.04 -18.61 -20.90
N ASP A 164 12.22 -19.65 -20.87
CA ASP A 164 12.21 -20.72 -21.86
C ASP A 164 10.78 -21.20 -22.15
N GLN A 165 10.61 -21.81 -23.32
CA GLN A 165 9.30 -22.24 -23.81
C GLN A 165 8.67 -23.35 -22.95
N SER A 166 9.48 -24.17 -22.27
CA SER A 166 8.96 -25.23 -21.39
C SER A 166 8.38 -24.67 -20.10
N SER A 167 9.04 -23.67 -19.52
CA SER A 167 8.57 -22.90 -18.37
C SER A 167 7.31 -22.11 -18.73
N GLN A 168 7.26 -21.50 -19.92
CA GLN A 168 6.07 -20.81 -20.43
C GLN A 168 4.89 -21.76 -20.58
N GLN A 169 5.10 -22.94 -21.17
CA GLN A 169 4.04 -23.95 -21.32
C GLN A 169 3.51 -24.40 -19.96
N THR A 170 4.41 -24.69 -19.01
CA THR A 170 4.06 -25.07 -17.65
C THR A 170 3.26 -23.96 -16.96
N PHE A 171 3.66 -22.70 -17.14
CA PHE A 171 2.94 -21.55 -16.58
C PHE A 171 1.54 -21.42 -17.21
N LEU A 172 1.43 -21.53 -18.54
CA LEU A 172 0.17 -21.46 -19.27
C LEU A 172 -0.82 -22.51 -18.75
N ASP A 173 -0.39 -23.77 -18.67
CA ASP A 173 -1.25 -24.87 -18.22
C ASP A 173 -1.73 -24.70 -16.77
N GLN A 174 -0.88 -24.16 -15.90
CA GLN A 174 -1.25 -23.85 -14.53
C GLN A 174 -2.25 -22.68 -14.42
N HIS A 175 -2.17 -21.68 -15.30
CA HIS A 175 -2.86 -20.41 -15.09
C HIS A 175 -4.04 -20.14 -16.05
N LYS A 176 -4.14 -20.85 -17.18
CA LYS A 176 -5.18 -20.62 -18.23
C LYS A 176 -6.62 -20.78 -17.73
N GLY A 177 -6.85 -21.58 -16.70
CA GLY A 177 -8.18 -21.82 -16.13
C GLY A 177 -8.69 -20.73 -15.18
N PHE A 178 -7.83 -19.82 -14.72
CA PHE A 178 -8.22 -18.80 -13.74
C PHE A 178 -8.70 -17.51 -14.41
N LEU A 179 -9.66 -16.83 -13.78
CA LEU A 179 -10.13 -15.51 -14.23
C LEU A 179 -8.98 -14.49 -14.26
N LEU A 180 -8.87 -13.76 -15.37
CA LEU A 180 -7.89 -12.70 -15.52
C LEU A 180 -8.34 -11.48 -14.70
N LYS A 181 -7.46 -10.96 -13.85
CA LYS A 181 -7.73 -9.81 -12.99
C LYS A 181 -6.54 -8.87 -13.03
N ARG A 182 -6.81 -7.59 -13.23
CA ARG A 182 -5.80 -6.55 -13.11
C ARG A 182 -5.96 -5.86 -11.77
N GLN A 183 -4.89 -5.88 -10.98
CA GLN A 183 -4.82 -5.20 -9.69
C GLN A 183 -3.78 -4.09 -9.78
N THR A 184 -3.87 -3.15 -8.85
CA THR A 184 -2.91 -2.06 -8.68
C THR A 184 -2.40 -2.09 -7.24
N VAL A 185 -1.15 -1.69 -7.04
CA VAL A 185 -0.48 -1.68 -5.75
C VAL A 185 -0.43 -0.27 -5.18
N VAL A 186 -0.57 -0.14 -3.86
CA VAL A 186 -0.37 1.11 -3.14
C VAL A 186 1.11 1.47 -3.14
N THR A 187 1.42 2.67 -3.59
CA THR A 187 2.79 3.20 -3.68
C THR A 187 3.08 4.29 -2.64
N CYS A 188 2.05 5.03 -2.23
CA CYS A 188 2.15 6.02 -1.17
C CYS A 188 0.87 6.06 -0.34
N PHE A 189 1.03 6.39 0.95
CA PHE A 189 -0.04 6.29 1.93
C PHE A 189 0.04 7.45 2.93
N SER A 190 -1.07 8.15 3.13
CA SER A 190 -1.14 9.33 4.00
C SER A 190 -2.55 9.53 4.57
N THR A 191 -2.70 10.52 5.45
CA THR A 191 -3.97 10.93 6.07
C THR A 191 -4.33 12.36 5.68
N MET A 192 -5.62 12.65 5.69
CA MET A 192 -6.17 14.00 5.48
C MET A 192 -7.27 14.25 6.51
N LYS A 193 -7.21 15.35 7.26
CA LYS A 193 -8.20 15.71 8.27
C LYS A 193 -9.53 16.05 7.58
N LYS A 194 -10.62 15.46 8.05
CA LYS A 194 -11.94 15.55 7.40
C LYS A 194 -12.65 16.88 7.68
N SER A 195 -12.46 17.47 8.86
CA SER A 195 -13.23 18.65 9.28
C SER A 195 -12.46 19.67 10.11
N HIS A 196 -11.60 19.23 11.03
CA HIS A 196 -10.90 20.11 11.95
C HIS A 196 -9.38 19.93 11.85
N SER A 197 -8.63 20.98 12.16
CA SER A 197 -7.17 20.98 12.15
C SER A 197 -6.54 20.39 13.42
N GLU A 198 -7.34 19.93 14.39
CA GLU A 198 -6.89 19.30 15.64
C GLU A 198 -6.26 17.92 15.40
N ASP A 199 -5.34 17.48 16.26
CA ASP A 199 -4.58 16.24 16.06
C ASP A 199 -5.40 14.96 16.31
N ASP A 200 -6.45 15.06 17.10
CA ASP A 200 -7.43 13.99 17.34
C ASP A 200 -8.63 14.05 16.39
N ALA A 201 -8.59 14.94 15.38
CA ALA A 201 -9.65 15.04 14.39
C ALA A 201 -9.72 13.78 13.51
N ILE A 202 -10.94 13.43 13.12
CA ILE A 202 -11.22 12.35 12.17
C ILE A 202 -10.43 12.63 10.89
N SER A 203 -9.71 11.60 10.42
CA SER A 203 -8.78 11.72 9.29
C SER A 203 -9.06 10.63 8.26
N CYS A 204 -9.42 11.05 7.05
CA CYS A 204 -9.56 10.18 5.88
C CYS A 204 -8.22 9.57 5.47
N LEU A 205 -8.27 8.39 4.88
CA LEU A 205 -7.09 7.72 4.34
C LEU A 205 -6.91 8.13 2.88
N VAL A 206 -5.69 8.44 2.47
CA VAL A 206 -5.38 8.81 1.10
C VAL A 206 -4.29 7.90 0.55
N LEU A 207 -4.61 7.25 -0.57
CA LEU A 207 -3.77 6.25 -1.23
C LEU A 207 -3.34 6.78 -2.59
N GLY A 208 -2.07 6.67 -2.92
CA GLY A 208 -1.60 6.70 -4.30
C GLY A 208 -1.22 5.29 -4.75
N THR A 209 -1.40 5.02 -6.04
CA THR A 209 -1.20 3.68 -6.62
C THR A 209 -0.29 3.70 -7.84
N GLU A 210 0.25 2.53 -8.18
CA GLU A 210 1.11 2.35 -9.35
C GLU A 210 0.40 2.65 -10.68
N SER A 211 -0.93 2.55 -10.72
CA SER A 211 -1.75 2.88 -11.89
C SER A 211 -2.05 4.38 -12.01
N ALA A 212 -1.34 5.21 -11.24
CA ALA A 212 -1.54 6.66 -11.14
C ALA A 212 -2.95 7.03 -10.66
N ASN A 213 -3.63 6.15 -9.92
CA ASN A 213 -4.88 6.48 -9.25
C ASN A 213 -4.64 6.95 -7.81
N ILE A 214 -5.42 7.93 -7.39
CA ILE A 214 -5.50 8.42 -6.03
C ILE A 214 -6.86 8.05 -5.49
N PHE A 215 -6.90 7.41 -4.33
CA PHE A 215 -8.12 7.06 -3.64
C PHE A 215 -8.19 7.76 -2.28
N ILE A 216 -9.33 8.36 -1.98
CA ILE A 216 -9.65 8.86 -0.65
C ILE A 216 -10.68 7.92 -0.04
N LEU A 217 -10.37 7.32 1.10
CA LEU A 217 -11.25 6.40 1.80
C LEU A 217 -11.90 7.08 3.01
N ASP A 218 -13.16 6.73 3.24
CA ASP A 218 -13.87 7.12 4.46
C ASP A 218 -13.25 6.43 5.68
N PRO A 219 -13.02 7.17 6.78
CA PRO A 219 -12.33 6.65 7.96
C PRO A 219 -13.15 5.64 8.79
N GLU A 220 -14.47 5.55 8.61
CA GLU A 220 -15.33 4.64 9.36
C GLU A 220 -15.82 3.48 8.49
N ALA A 221 -16.37 3.80 7.31
CA ALA A 221 -16.93 2.80 6.39
C ALA A 221 -15.87 2.12 5.51
N PHE A 222 -14.68 2.72 5.39
CA PHE A 222 -13.61 2.30 4.48
C PHE A 222 -14.06 2.17 3.01
N THR A 223 -15.06 2.97 2.62
CA THR A 223 -15.52 3.09 1.25
C THR A 223 -14.79 4.23 0.54
N ILE A 224 -14.68 4.15 -0.78
CA ILE A 224 -14.05 5.21 -1.58
C ILE A 224 -14.98 6.44 -1.59
N LEU A 225 -14.50 7.55 -1.02
CA LEU A 225 -15.15 8.85 -1.07
C LEU A 225 -14.87 9.57 -2.39
N ASN A 226 -13.63 9.47 -2.87
CA ASN A 226 -13.21 10.09 -4.12
C ASN A 226 -12.12 9.27 -4.81
N SER A 227 -12.10 9.29 -6.14
CA SER A 227 -11.07 8.66 -6.96
C SER A 227 -10.66 9.60 -8.09
N ASN A 228 -9.39 9.96 -8.13
CA ASN A 228 -8.82 10.82 -9.17
C ASN A 228 -7.69 10.09 -9.90
N LYS A 229 -7.47 10.44 -11.17
CA LYS A 229 -6.34 9.93 -11.96
C LYS A 229 -5.28 11.02 -12.07
N SER A 230 -4.07 10.71 -11.63
CA SER A 230 -2.87 11.50 -11.83
C SER A 230 -2.28 11.24 -13.22
N LEU A 231 -1.51 12.20 -13.74
CA LEU A 231 -0.78 12.05 -15.00
C LEU A 231 0.45 11.14 -14.88
N GLN A 232 0.91 10.86 -13.66
CA GLN A 232 2.11 10.06 -13.39
C GLN A 232 1.94 9.21 -12.12
N ILE A 233 2.75 8.14 -12.03
CA ILE A 233 2.80 7.25 -10.87
C ILE A 233 3.26 8.04 -9.64
N SER A 234 2.50 7.93 -8.55
CA SER A 234 2.82 8.65 -7.32
C SER A 234 3.84 7.87 -6.50
N ILE A 235 5.09 8.34 -6.44
CA ILE A 235 6.14 7.70 -5.62
C ILE A 235 6.06 8.19 -4.17
N LEU A 236 5.71 9.46 -3.99
CA LEU A 236 5.49 10.07 -2.68
C LEU A 236 4.28 11.00 -2.77
N CYS A 237 3.27 10.77 -1.93
CA CYS A 237 2.20 11.73 -1.75
C CYS A 237 2.47 12.48 -0.45
N THR A 238 2.69 13.78 -0.56
CA THR A 238 2.70 14.67 0.60
C THR A 238 1.44 15.50 0.53
N ILE A 239 0.49 15.17 1.39
CA ILE A 239 -0.75 15.91 1.46
C ILE A 239 -0.51 17.11 2.36
N CYS A 240 -0.70 18.30 1.81
CA CYS A 240 -0.75 19.53 2.59
C CYS A 240 -2.24 19.81 2.85
N ASP A 241 -2.67 19.65 4.09
CA ASP A 241 -4.07 19.79 4.46
C ASP A 241 -4.58 21.24 4.40
N LEU A 242 -5.92 21.34 4.38
CA LEU A 242 -6.79 22.49 4.10
C LEU A 242 -6.41 23.88 4.65
N ASN A 243 -6.69 24.90 3.81
CA ASN A 243 -7.15 26.21 4.26
C ASN A 243 -8.69 26.18 4.41
N GLU A 244 -9.16 26.70 5.53
CA GLU A 244 -10.55 26.73 6.05
C GLU A 244 -11.58 27.53 5.20
N ILE A 245 -11.30 27.82 3.92
CA ILE A 245 -12.14 28.70 3.11
C ILE A 245 -12.54 28.00 1.80
N GLY A 246 -13.61 27.20 1.90
CA GLY A 246 -14.42 26.74 0.78
C GLY A 246 -14.00 25.41 0.16
N ASP A 247 -14.36 24.28 0.78
CA ASP A 247 -14.52 22.91 0.23
C ASP A 247 -13.49 22.39 -0.82
N GLU A 248 -12.33 23.03 -0.97
CA GLU A 248 -11.30 22.69 -1.95
C GLU A 248 -10.13 21.97 -1.27
N TYR A 249 -9.85 20.75 -1.73
CA TYR A 249 -8.74 19.93 -1.26
C TYR A 249 -7.53 20.11 -2.17
N HIS A 250 -6.40 20.53 -1.62
CA HIS A 250 -5.12 20.55 -2.34
C HIS A 250 -4.26 19.35 -1.90
N TYR A 251 -3.81 18.54 -2.85
CA TYR A 251 -2.84 17.47 -2.58
C TYR A 251 -1.62 17.66 -3.47
N ILE A 252 -0.42 17.56 -2.88
CA ILE A 252 0.84 17.63 -3.60
C ILE A 252 1.33 16.21 -3.84
N ILE A 253 1.39 15.83 -5.10
CA ILE A 253 1.92 14.54 -5.51
C ILE A 253 3.31 14.78 -6.05
N LYS A 254 4.29 14.13 -5.42
CA LYS A 254 5.62 14.03 -5.98
C LYS A 254 5.72 12.69 -6.71
N CYS A 255 5.66 12.80 -8.03
CA CYS A 255 5.86 11.69 -8.95
C CYS A 255 7.36 11.42 -9.13
#